data_AF-A0A959XKQ8-F1
#
_entry.id   AF-A0A959XKQ8-F1
#
_cell.length_a   1.000
_cell.length_b   1.000
_cell.length_c   1.000
_cell.angle_alpha   90.00
_cell.angle_beta   90.00
_cell.angle_gamma   90.00
#
_symmetry.space_group_name_H-M   'P 1'
#
loop_
_entity.id
_entity.type
_entity.pdbx_description
1 polymer ?
#
loop_
_entity_poly.entity_id
_entity_poly.type
_entity_poly.pdbx_seq_one_letter_code
_entity_poly.pdbx_strand_id
1 'polypeptide(L)'
;MSSNIEIPKICQHCGESFIAKTTVTQFCSHTCASRNYKKRKRDTKLQEVAPVSHQRLEFQEDQLGSKDFLSIEETCKLLGASRMTIYRQIKSGTIKAAKLGRRTIIRRTEIDKLFQA
;
A
#
# COMPACT_ATOMS: atom_id res chain seq x y z
N MET A 1 11.88 46.96 -27.24
CA MET A 1 10.85 47.10 -26.19
C MET A 1 11.04 45.99 -25.17
N SER A 2 11.77 46.26 -24.10
CA SER A 2 11.89 45.35 -22.96
C SER A 2 11.35 46.09 -21.74
N SER A 3 10.10 45.85 -21.41
CA SER A 3 9.53 46.31 -20.15
C SER A 3 10.32 45.58 -19.04
N ASN A 4 11.05 46.33 -18.21
CA ASN A 4 11.79 45.79 -17.08
C ASN A 4 10.78 45.46 -15.97
N ILE A 5 10.11 44.32 -16.13
CA ILE A 5 9.00 43.87 -15.31
C ILE A 5 9.58 43.15 -14.09
N GLU A 6 9.32 43.67 -12.90
CA GLU A 6 9.68 43.03 -11.64
C GLU A 6 8.40 42.68 -10.89
N ILE A 7 8.14 41.38 -10.70
CA ILE A 7 6.92 40.89 -10.07
C ILE A 7 7.30 40.03 -8.86
N PRO A 8 6.87 40.37 -7.63
CA PRO A 8 7.07 39.51 -6.47
C PRO A 8 6.20 38.25 -6.60
N LYS A 9 6.81 37.07 -6.47
CA LYS A 9 6.16 35.77 -6.56
C LYS A 9 6.68 34.82 -5.47
N ILE A 10 5.95 33.75 -5.23
CA ILE A 10 6.35 32.66 -4.34
C ILE A 10 6.83 31.48 -5.19
N CYS A 11 7.97 30.89 -4.82
CA CYS A 11 8.54 29.74 -5.53
C CYS A 11 7.68 28.49 -5.31
N GLN A 12 7.22 27.86 -6.39
CA GLN A 12 6.38 26.65 -6.32
C GLN A 12 7.09 25.42 -5.73
N HIS A 13 8.41 25.45 -5.59
CA HIS A 13 9.18 24.34 -5.03
C HIS A 13 9.53 24.54 -3.54
N CYS A 14 10.12 25.69 -3.18
CA CYS A 14 10.60 25.95 -1.82
C CYS A 14 9.69 26.86 -0.98
N GLY A 15 8.66 27.47 -1.57
CA GLY A 15 7.76 28.37 -0.86
C GLY A 15 8.34 29.75 -0.52
N GLU A 16 9.58 30.02 -0.94
CA GLU A 16 10.26 31.30 -0.66
C GLU A 16 9.79 32.40 -1.62
N SER A 17 9.76 33.64 -1.14
CA SER A 17 9.44 34.82 -1.97
C SER A 17 10.63 35.20 -2.86
N PHE A 18 10.37 35.62 -4.11
CA PHE A 18 11.40 36.05 -5.05
C PHE A 18 10.85 37.06 -6.08
N ILE A 19 11.75 37.82 -6.68
CA ILE A 19 11.40 38.81 -7.72
C ILE A 19 11.56 38.16 -9.10
N ALA A 20 10.46 37.97 -9.82
CA ALA A 20 10.45 37.43 -11.16
C ALA A 20 10.59 38.55 -12.20
N LYS A 21 11.46 38.31 -13.19
CA LYS A 21 11.67 39.22 -14.33
C LYS A 21 10.75 38.95 -15.53
N THR A 22 9.98 37.87 -15.46
CA THR A 22 9.01 37.49 -16.49
C THR A 22 7.72 36.96 -15.86
N THR A 23 6.63 37.05 -16.61
CA THR A 23 5.31 36.55 -16.19
C THR A 23 5.26 35.02 -16.08
N VAL A 24 6.14 34.30 -16.79
CA VAL A 24 6.17 32.83 -16.82
C VAL A 24 7.08 32.19 -15.78
N THR A 25 7.96 32.95 -15.11
CA THR A 25 8.86 32.38 -14.09
C THR A 25 8.07 31.88 -12.87
N GLN A 26 8.27 30.60 -12.51
CA GLN A 26 7.58 29.90 -11.42
C GLN A 26 8.48 29.54 -10.23
N PHE A 27 9.81 29.61 -10.40
CA PHE A 27 10.79 29.19 -9.41
C PHE A 27 11.82 30.29 -9.17
N CYS A 28 12.33 30.38 -7.93
CA CYS A 28 13.36 31.35 -7.56
C CYS A 28 14.74 31.06 -8.18
N SER A 29 14.98 29.83 -8.66
CA SER A 29 16.28 29.41 -9.20
C SER A 29 16.16 28.18 -10.11
N HIS A 30 17.21 27.95 -10.91
CA HIS A 30 17.34 26.73 -11.72
C HIS A 30 17.35 25.45 -10.87
N THR A 31 17.91 25.51 -9.66
CA THR A 31 17.95 24.37 -8.73
C THR A 31 16.55 23.98 -8.26
N CYS A 32 15.71 24.95 -7.91
CA CYS A 32 14.31 24.72 -7.54
C CYS A 32 13.50 24.15 -8.71
N ALA A 33 13.69 24.67 -9.92
CA ALA A 33 13.05 24.13 -11.13
C ALA A 33 13.45 22.66 -11.39
N SER A 34 14.75 22.36 -11.30
CA SER A 34 15.30 21.01 -11.50
C SER A 34 14.78 20.00 -10.46
N ARG A 35 14.70 20.40 -9.19
CA ARG A 35 14.16 19.55 -8.12
C ARG A 35 12.67 19.30 -8.30
N ASN A 36 11.90 20.34 -8.68
CA ASN A 36 10.47 20.18 -8.94
C ASN A 36 10.20 19.24 -10.13
N TYR A 37 10.99 19.32 -11.19
CA TYR A 37 10.92 18.39 -12.32
C TYR A 37 11.14 16.93 -11.90
N LYS A 38 12.16 16.68 -11.07
CA LYS A 38 12.43 15.33 -10.54
C LYS A 38 11.34 14.85 -9.59
N LYS A 39 10.74 15.75 -8.79
CA LYS A 39 9.60 15.43 -7.91
C LYS A 39 8.39 15.00 -8.74
N ARG A 40 7.97 15.83 -9.71
CA ARG A 40 6.93 15.52 -10.70
C ARG A 40 7.10 14.14 -11.33
N LYS A 41 8.30 13.82 -11.84
CA LYS A 41 8.58 12.50 -12.43
C LYS A 41 8.43 11.33 -11.47
N ARG A 42 8.80 11.51 -10.18
CA ARG A 42 8.58 10.46 -9.15
C ARG A 42 7.11 10.31 -8.83
N ASP A 43 6.39 11.41 -8.68
CA ASP A 43 4.97 11.40 -8.33
C ASP A 43 4.13 10.74 -9.42
N THR A 44 4.43 10.99 -10.70
CA THR A 44 3.79 10.28 -11.83
C THR A 44 4.00 8.77 -11.76
N LYS A 45 5.23 8.31 -11.49
CA LYS A 45 5.52 6.88 -11.34
C LYS A 45 4.79 6.26 -10.15
N LEU A 46 4.70 6.97 -9.03
CA LEU A 46 3.96 6.50 -7.86
C LEU A 46 2.46 6.40 -8.16
N GLN A 47 1.89 7.35 -8.89
CA GLN A 47 0.49 7.33 -9.32
C GLN A 47 0.17 6.18 -10.29
N GLU A 48 1.11 5.76 -11.13
CA GLU A 48 0.93 4.58 -11.99
C GLU A 48 0.92 3.26 -11.19
N VAL A 49 1.71 3.17 -10.11
CA VAL A 49 1.86 1.94 -9.31
C VAL A 49 0.76 1.79 -8.25
N ALA A 50 0.32 2.90 -7.64
CA ALA A 50 -0.69 2.89 -6.59
C ALA A 50 -1.99 2.15 -6.96
N PRO A 51 -2.66 2.40 -8.10
CA PRO A 51 -3.95 1.77 -8.41
C PRO A 51 -3.83 0.24 -8.60
N VAL A 52 -2.70 -0.25 -9.13
CA VAL A 52 -2.47 -1.70 -9.29
C VAL A 52 -2.31 -2.40 -7.94
N SER A 53 -1.71 -1.72 -6.96
CA SER A 53 -1.51 -2.29 -5.62
C SER A 53 -2.84 -2.39 -4.85
N HIS A 54 -3.70 -1.38 -4.93
CA HIS A 54 -5.00 -1.38 -4.25
C HIS A 54 -5.96 -2.41 -4.86
N GLN A 55 -6.06 -2.48 -6.19
CA GLN A 55 -6.91 -3.47 -6.88
C GLN A 55 -6.49 -4.92 -6.57
N ARG A 56 -5.19 -5.19 -6.42
CA ARG A 56 -4.69 -6.52 -6.03
C ARG A 56 -5.04 -6.89 -4.60
N LEU A 57 -5.09 -5.93 -3.69
CA LEU A 57 -5.45 -6.17 -2.29
C LEU A 57 -6.94 -6.51 -2.17
N GLU A 58 -7.81 -5.71 -2.80
CA GLU A 58 -9.27 -5.95 -2.80
C GLU A 58 -9.63 -7.31 -3.40
N PHE A 59 -9.04 -7.66 -4.56
CA PHE A 59 -9.28 -8.98 -5.18
C PHE A 59 -8.82 -10.16 -4.30
N GLN A 60 -7.77 -9.98 -3.50
CA GLN A 60 -7.28 -11.03 -2.61
C GLN A 60 -8.18 -11.25 -1.39
N GLU A 61 -8.88 -10.22 -0.93
CA GLU A 61 -9.79 -10.31 0.22
C GLU A 61 -11.08 -11.06 -0.16
N ASP A 62 -11.66 -10.78 -1.34
CA ASP A 62 -12.85 -11.48 -1.85
C ASP A 62 -12.61 -12.99 -2.06
N GLN A 63 -11.40 -13.36 -2.49
CA GLN A 63 -11.01 -14.76 -2.71
C GLN A 63 -10.86 -15.56 -1.40
N LEU A 64 -10.73 -14.91 -0.24
CA LEU A 64 -10.58 -15.59 1.05
C LEU A 64 -11.92 -16.10 1.59
N GLY A 65 -13.00 -15.40 1.27
CA GLY A 65 -14.36 -15.72 1.73
C GLY A 65 -14.90 -17.02 1.15
N SER A 66 -14.50 -17.40 -0.07
CA SER A 66 -15.08 -18.52 -0.83
C SER A 66 -14.31 -19.84 -0.75
N LYS A 67 -13.12 -19.87 -0.12
CA LYS A 67 -12.31 -21.09 -0.03
C LYS A 67 -12.75 -22.00 1.12
N ASP A 68 -12.93 -23.28 0.81
CA ASP A 68 -13.22 -24.34 1.80
C ASP A 68 -11.99 -24.80 2.59
N PHE A 69 -10.80 -24.62 1.99
CA PHE A 69 -9.53 -25.05 2.55
C PHE A 69 -8.59 -23.86 2.62
N LEU A 70 -8.10 -23.59 3.83
CA LEU A 70 -7.29 -22.43 4.16
C LEU A 70 -5.88 -22.88 4.55
N SER A 71 -4.88 -22.17 4.04
CA SER A 71 -3.52 -22.27 4.58
C SER A 71 -3.44 -21.62 5.96
N ILE A 72 -2.33 -21.86 6.66
CA ILE A 72 -2.07 -21.21 7.95
C ILE A 72 -2.09 -19.69 7.81
N GLU A 73 -1.53 -19.13 6.73
CA GLU A 73 -1.48 -17.67 6.55
C GLU A 73 -2.87 -17.08 6.33
N GLU A 74 -3.69 -17.73 5.52
CA GLU A 74 -5.08 -17.31 5.28
C GLU A 74 -5.91 -17.45 6.56
N THR A 75 -5.69 -18.51 7.34
CA THR A 75 -6.33 -18.72 8.65
C THR A 75 -5.93 -17.62 9.65
N CYS A 76 -4.66 -17.21 9.64
CA CYS A 76 -4.18 -16.09 10.47
C CYS A 76 -4.89 -14.78 10.11
N LYS A 77 -5.05 -14.50 8.81
CA LYS A 77 -5.77 -13.31 8.33
C LYS A 77 -7.24 -13.36 8.73
N LEU A 78 -7.90 -14.51 8.55
CA LEU A 78 -9.32 -14.69 8.85
C LEU A 78 -9.61 -14.55 10.36
N LEU A 79 -8.77 -15.14 11.22
CA LEU A 79 -8.96 -15.13 12.68
C LEU A 79 -8.32 -13.93 13.38
N GLY A 80 -7.52 -13.12 12.69
CA GLY A 80 -6.73 -12.06 13.31
C GLY A 80 -5.67 -12.56 14.30
N ALA A 81 -5.18 -13.80 14.12
CA ALA A 81 -4.28 -14.47 15.06
C ALA A 81 -2.87 -14.66 14.48
N SER A 82 -1.86 -14.74 15.34
CA SER A 82 -0.48 -15.02 14.91
C SER A 82 -0.31 -16.48 14.47
N ARG A 83 0.60 -16.76 13.53
CA ARG A 83 0.95 -18.12 13.06
C ARG A 83 1.24 -19.07 14.24
N MET A 84 1.94 -18.58 15.26
CA MET A 84 2.27 -19.35 16.46
C MET A 84 1.04 -19.74 17.28
N THR A 85 0.00 -18.92 17.28
CA THR A 85 -1.26 -19.25 17.96
C THR A 85 -1.98 -20.35 17.21
N ILE A 86 -2.06 -20.29 15.88
CA ILE A 86 -2.65 -21.36 15.07
C ILE A 86 -1.87 -22.68 15.24
N TYR A 87 -0.53 -22.64 15.21
CA TYR A 87 0.27 -23.85 15.47
C TYR A 87 0.05 -24.43 16.87
N ARG A 88 -0.09 -23.58 17.89
CA ARG A 88 -0.42 -24.03 19.25
C ARG A 88 -1.80 -24.71 19.29
N GLN A 89 -2.80 -24.15 18.62
CA GLN A 89 -4.15 -24.72 18.55
C GLN A 89 -4.21 -26.05 17.78
N ILE A 90 -3.39 -26.20 16.75
CA ILE A 90 -3.23 -27.48 16.05
C ILE A 90 -2.56 -28.49 16.97
N LYS A 91 -1.53 -28.07 17.72
CA LYS A 91 -0.80 -28.96 18.65
C LYS A 91 -1.66 -29.38 19.85
N SER A 92 -2.55 -28.51 20.35
CA SER A 92 -3.52 -28.86 21.41
C SER A 92 -4.65 -29.75 20.92
N GLY A 93 -4.79 -29.96 19.60
CA GLY A 93 -5.85 -30.75 19.00
C GLY A 93 -7.19 -30.01 18.89
N THR A 94 -7.23 -28.72 19.24
CA THR A 94 -8.43 -27.88 19.15
C THR A 94 -8.83 -27.62 17.69
N ILE A 95 -7.85 -27.48 16.80
CA ILE A 95 -8.07 -27.34 15.35
C ILE A 95 -7.48 -28.54 14.62
N LYS A 96 -8.32 -29.28 13.89
CA LYS A 96 -7.83 -30.36 13.02
C LYS A 96 -7.28 -29.78 11.72
N ALA A 97 -6.03 -30.13 11.41
CA ALA A 97 -5.34 -29.71 10.21
C ALA A 97 -4.75 -30.91 9.47
N ALA A 98 -4.74 -30.84 8.14
CA ALA A 98 -4.10 -31.83 7.27
C ALA A 98 -2.77 -31.30 6.75
N LYS A 99 -1.78 -32.18 6.59
CA LYS A 99 -0.53 -31.84 5.89
C LYS A 99 -0.64 -32.19 4.41
N LEU A 100 -0.30 -31.23 3.56
CA LEU A 100 -0.10 -31.42 2.13
C LEU A 100 1.35 -31.09 1.79
N GLY A 101 2.22 -32.11 1.83
CA GLY A 101 3.66 -31.95 1.71
C GLY A 101 4.24 -31.07 2.83
N ARG A 102 4.80 -29.91 2.46
CA ARG A 102 5.33 -28.92 3.42
C ARG A 102 4.27 -27.97 3.98
N ARG A 103 3.10 -27.89 3.33
CA ARG A 103 2.02 -26.96 3.69
C ARG A 103 1.06 -27.64 4.66
N THR A 104 0.48 -26.86 5.57
CA THR A 104 -0.60 -27.29 6.45
C THR A 104 -1.88 -26.60 6.01
N ILE A 105 -2.94 -27.37 5.84
CA ILE A 105 -4.23 -26.95 5.33
C ILE A 105 -5.28 -27.23 6.40
N ILE A 106 -6.14 -26.26 6.64
CA ILE A 106 -7.22 -26.31 7.61
C ILE A 106 -8.54 -26.20 6.84
N ARG A 107 -9.50 -27.06 7.15
CA ARG A 107 -10.83 -26.96 6.57
C ARG A 107 -11.61 -25.86 7.28
N ARG A 108 -12.31 -25.00 6.55
CA ARG A 108 -13.06 -23.88 7.12
C ARG A 108 -14.05 -24.31 8.20
N THR A 109 -14.72 -25.44 7.99
CA THR A 109 -15.65 -26.04 8.97
C THR A 109 -15.01 -26.33 10.33
N GLU A 110 -13.70 -26.61 10.40
CA GLU A 110 -13.01 -26.81 11.69
C GLU A 110 -12.77 -25.49 12.43
N ILE A 111 -12.65 -24.38 11.70
CA ILE A 111 -12.56 -23.05 12.27
C ILE A 111 -13.93 -22.60 12.76
N ASP A 112 -14.98 -22.82 11.97
CA ASP A 112 -16.35 -22.43 12.35
C ASP A 112 -16.82 -23.14 13.63
N LYS A 113 -16.40 -24.40 13.83
CA LYS A 113 -16.63 -25.15 15.08
C LYS A 113 -16.09 -24.47 16.34
N LEU A 114 -15.06 -23.63 16.22
CA LEU A 114 -14.52 -22.89 17.37
C LEU A 114 -15.52 -21.87 17.93
N PHE A 115 -16.45 -21.40 17.10
CA PHE A 115 -17.42 -20.36 17.45
C PHE A 115 -18.84 -20.89 17.70
N GLN A 116 -19.06 -22.19 17.56
CA GLN A 116 -20.37 -22.85 17.76
C GLN A 116 -20.54 -23.43 19.18
N ALA A 117 -19.79 -22.93 20.15
CA ALA A 117 -19.89 -23.34 21.56
C ALA A 117 -21.07 -22.68 22.28
#